data_AF-A0A3M2AJS7-F1
#
_entry.id   AF-A0A3M2AJS7-F1
#
_cell.length_a   1.000
_cell.length_b   1.000
_cell.length_c   1.000
_cell.angle_alpha   90.00
_cell.angle_beta   90.00
_cell.angle_gamma   90.00
#
_symmetry.space_group_name_H-M   'P 1'
#
loop_
_entity.id
_entity.type
_entity.pdbx_description
1 polymer ?
#
loop_
_entity_poly.entity_id
_entity_poly.type
_entity_poly.pdbx_seq_one_letter_code
_entity_poly.pdbx_strand_id
1 'polypeptide(L)'
;MRPVALEILEDLTPPPGPSLGFLTVRRLRLRHTYEDGTHSPPYSCDVVSRPGTDAVAVVLWFRGEDGRPRVVLKEGVRPPVWLRRCKDLIRPDPQAPLCLIELVAGILEPGDGGPDGLSRRGAAEAREEAGVELSPDELVPLGGPSFPTPGAADERVDFLVAELPGPPPAARPRGDGSAMEHGTTVVVLDLEEAIARCRDGRIPDMKTEIGLTRLAARLAGDV
;
A
#
# COMPACT_ATOMS: atom_id res chain seq x y z
N MET A 1 -5.61 30.37 -10.68
CA MET A 1 -4.69 30.08 -11.80
C MET A 1 -4.21 28.64 -11.64
N ARG A 2 -4.53 27.75 -12.59
CA ARG A 2 -4.28 26.29 -12.44
C ARG A 2 -2.91 25.90 -13.05
N PRO A 3 -2.09 25.10 -12.37
CA PRO A 3 -0.87 24.52 -12.96
C PRO A 3 -1.19 23.48 -14.05
N VAL A 4 -0.45 23.48 -15.15
CA VAL A 4 -0.63 22.56 -16.30
C VAL A 4 0.61 21.79 -16.70
N ALA A 5 1.79 22.27 -16.33
CA ALA A 5 3.05 21.58 -16.59
C ALA A 5 4.05 21.83 -15.45
N LEU A 6 5.01 20.92 -15.31
CA LEU A 6 6.09 20.98 -14.33
C LEU A 6 7.42 20.91 -15.08
N GLU A 7 8.33 21.81 -14.75
CA GLU A 7 9.68 21.87 -15.31
C GLU A 7 10.71 21.57 -14.22
N ILE A 8 11.63 20.65 -14.51
CA ILE A 8 12.82 20.42 -13.68
C ILE A 8 13.87 21.42 -14.13
N LEU A 9 14.13 22.42 -13.29
CA LEU A 9 15.16 23.44 -13.53
C LEU A 9 16.56 22.91 -13.22
N GLU A 10 16.66 22.08 -12.18
CA GLU A 10 17.92 21.51 -11.71
C GLU A 10 17.66 20.18 -10.99
N ASP A 11 18.51 19.18 -11.24
CA ASP A 11 18.53 17.93 -10.48
C ASP A 11 19.81 17.90 -9.62
N LEU A 12 19.62 18.08 -8.31
CA LEU A 12 20.65 18.13 -7.27
C LEU A 12 20.85 16.77 -6.59
N THR A 13 20.33 15.69 -7.19
CA THR A 13 20.48 14.33 -6.65
C THR A 13 21.95 13.93 -6.68
N PRO A 14 22.56 13.57 -5.53
CA PRO A 14 23.92 13.08 -5.51
C PRO A 14 24.07 11.81 -6.38
N PRO A 15 25.22 11.60 -7.04
CA PRO A 15 25.45 10.38 -7.81
C PRO A 15 25.36 9.15 -6.91
N PRO A 16 25.00 7.98 -7.47
CA PRO A 16 24.93 6.76 -6.71
C PRO A 16 26.25 6.47 -6.01
N GLY A 17 26.19 6.26 -4.69
CA GLY A 17 27.37 6.00 -3.85
C GLY A 17 27.22 4.73 -3.03
N PRO A 18 28.31 4.23 -2.44
CA PRO A 18 28.33 3.00 -1.63
C PRO A 18 27.45 3.03 -0.38
N SER A 19 26.91 4.21 -0.02
CA SER A 19 25.97 4.42 1.09
C SER A 19 24.50 4.44 0.66
N LEU A 20 24.18 4.14 -0.60
CA LEU A 20 22.79 4.06 -1.05
C LEU A 20 22.08 2.90 -0.34
N GLY A 21 21.04 3.23 0.41
CA GLY A 21 20.10 2.27 0.97
C GLY A 21 19.04 1.85 -0.06
N PHE A 22 18.05 1.09 0.41
CA PHE A 22 16.91 0.67 -0.40
C PHE A 22 16.09 1.86 -0.94
N LEU A 23 15.87 2.89 -0.11
CA LEU A 23 15.23 4.13 -0.53
C LEU A 23 16.26 5.10 -1.10
N THR A 24 15.84 5.82 -2.14
CA THR A 24 16.58 6.93 -2.75
C THR A 24 15.82 8.23 -2.54
N VAL A 25 16.54 9.36 -2.53
CA VAL A 25 15.93 10.70 -2.46
C VAL A 25 16.42 11.49 -3.66
N ARG A 26 15.51 11.82 -4.57
CA ARG A 26 15.76 12.80 -5.62
C ARG A 26 15.59 14.20 -5.06
N ARG A 27 16.49 15.11 -5.39
CA ARG A 27 16.47 16.50 -4.90
C ARG A 27 16.38 17.44 -6.08
N LEU A 28 15.22 18.06 -6.28
CA LEU A 28 14.91 18.79 -7.49
C LEU A 28 14.66 20.27 -7.19
N ARG A 29 15.05 21.12 -8.13
CA ARG A 29 14.55 22.50 -8.22
C ARG A 29 13.56 22.58 -9.36
N LEU A 30 12.33 22.97 -9.05
CA LEU A 30 11.19 22.90 -9.95
C LEU A 30 10.54 24.27 -10.15
N ARG A 31 9.73 24.39 -11.19
CA ARG A 31 8.65 25.39 -11.29
C ARG A 31 7.48 24.79 -12.06
N HIS A 32 6.27 25.30 -11.85
CA HIS A 32 5.13 24.94 -12.69
C HIS A 32 4.73 26.08 -13.63
N THR A 33 4.19 25.69 -14.78
CA THR A 33 3.57 26.59 -15.76
C THR A 33 2.07 26.58 -15.54
N TYR A 34 1.46 27.76 -15.61
CA TYR A 34 0.03 27.95 -15.47
C TYR A 34 -0.69 27.96 -16.82
N GLU A 35 -2.03 27.81 -16.81
CA GLU A 35 -2.87 27.87 -18.02
C GLU A 35 -2.68 29.13 -18.87
N ASP A 36 -2.34 30.26 -18.26
CA ASP A 36 -2.09 31.53 -18.96
C ASP A 36 -0.66 31.68 -19.49
N GLY A 37 0.15 30.63 -19.37
CA GLY A 37 1.55 30.60 -19.78
C GLY A 37 2.52 31.24 -18.79
N THR A 38 2.05 31.82 -17.68
CA THR A 38 2.94 32.34 -16.64
C THR A 38 3.54 31.18 -15.80
N HIS A 39 4.53 31.49 -14.96
CA HIS A 39 5.22 30.49 -14.14
C HIS A 39 5.17 30.82 -12.66
N SER A 40 5.23 29.80 -11.81
CA SER A 40 5.55 29.97 -10.40
C SER A 40 6.99 30.47 -10.21
N PRO A 41 7.30 31.07 -9.05
CA PRO A 41 8.68 31.10 -8.57
C PRO A 41 9.27 29.68 -8.50
N PRO A 42 10.59 29.53 -8.70
CA PRO A 42 11.27 28.25 -8.46
C PRO A 42 11.16 27.80 -7.01
N TYR A 43 11.06 26.49 -6.78
CA TYR A 43 11.00 25.89 -5.44
C TYR A 43 11.74 24.54 -5.38
N SER A 44 12.11 24.12 -4.17
CA SER A 44 12.73 22.81 -3.92
C SER A 44 11.68 21.72 -3.75
N CYS A 45 11.96 20.53 -4.27
CA CYS A 45 11.11 19.36 -4.14
C CYS A 45 11.99 18.11 -3.98
N ASP A 46 11.83 17.43 -2.85
CA ASP A 46 12.47 16.15 -2.61
C ASP A 46 11.46 15.02 -2.87
N VAL A 47 11.88 13.99 -3.61
CA VAL A 47 11.06 12.81 -3.92
C VAL A 47 11.75 11.58 -3.38
N VAL A 48 11.11 10.90 -2.43
CA VAL A 48 11.50 9.59 -1.94
C VAL A 48 11.02 8.53 -2.92
N SER A 49 11.92 7.69 -3.40
CA SER A 49 11.62 6.62 -4.36
C SER A 49 12.35 5.33 -4.00
N ARG A 50 11.89 4.20 -4.54
CA ARG A 50 12.46 2.86 -4.35
C ARG A 50 12.40 2.04 -5.64
N PRO A 51 13.22 0.98 -5.78
CA PRO A 51 12.99 -0.02 -6.82
C PRO A 51 11.58 -0.62 -6.70
N GLY A 52 10.86 -0.80 -7.81
CA GLY A 52 9.46 -1.23 -7.75
C GLY A 52 8.57 -0.18 -7.08
N THR A 53 8.55 1.02 -7.64
CA THR A 53 7.90 2.22 -7.07
C THR A 53 6.44 1.98 -6.69
N ASP A 54 5.69 1.35 -7.59
CA ASP A 54 4.27 1.10 -7.42
C ASP A 54 4.03 -0.22 -6.68
N ALA A 55 2.84 -0.36 -6.10
CA ALA A 55 2.44 -1.54 -5.34
C ALA A 55 1.00 -1.95 -5.68
N VAL A 56 0.66 -3.20 -5.38
CA VAL A 56 -0.72 -3.70 -5.40
C VAL A 56 -1.15 -4.08 -3.99
N ALA A 57 -2.36 -3.70 -3.62
CA ALA A 57 -3.02 -4.13 -2.40
C ALA A 57 -4.22 -5.02 -2.75
N VAL A 58 -4.33 -6.17 -2.08
CA VAL A 58 -5.34 -7.19 -2.39
C VAL A 58 -6.31 -7.33 -1.22
N VAL A 59 -7.59 -7.10 -1.50
CA VAL A 59 -8.66 -7.44 -0.57
C VAL A 59 -9.05 -8.91 -0.77
N LEU A 60 -8.78 -9.73 0.22
CA LEU A 60 -9.23 -11.12 0.25
C LEU A 60 -10.42 -11.22 1.19
N TRP A 61 -11.52 -11.81 0.74
CA TRP A 61 -12.72 -11.92 1.57
C TRP A 61 -13.50 -13.19 1.27
N PHE A 62 -14.34 -13.65 2.20
CA PHE A 62 -15.24 -14.79 2.01
C PHE A 62 -16.54 -14.56 2.79
N ARG A 63 -17.57 -15.35 2.49
CA ARG A 63 -18.80 -15.37 3.27
C ARG A 63 -18.67 -16.38 4.42
N GLY A 64 -18.86 -15.92 5.64
CA GLY A 64 -18.97 -16.80 6.80
C GLY A 64 -20.23 -17.68 6.74
N GLU A 65 -20.29 -18.69 7.60
CA GLU A 65 -21.48 -19.56 7.74
C GLU A 65 -22.74 -18.77 8.14
N ASP A 66 -22.56 -17.62 8.78
CA ASP A 66 -23.61 -16.65 9.14
C ASP A 66 -24.01 -15.72 7.97
N GLY A 67 -23.44 -15.93 6.78
CA GLY A 67 -23.66 -15.12 5.58
C GLY A 67 -22.95 -13.78 5.57
N ARG A 68 -22.21 -13.42 6.64
CA ARG A 68 -21.54 -12.12 6.76
C ARG A 68 -20.20 -12.13 6.03
N PRO A 69 -19.82 -11.01 5.37
CA PRO A 69 -18.51 -10.90 4.74
C PRO A 69 -17.41 -10.82 5.80
N ARG A 70 -16.41 -11.67 5.66
CA ARG A 70 -15.18 -11.67 6.47
C ARG A 70 -13.99 -11.38 5.57
N VAL A 71 -13.05 -10.60 6.07
CA VAL A 71 -11.83 -10.21 5.36
C VAL A 71 -10.62 -10.91 5.93
N VAL A 72 -9.68 -11.23 5.05
CA VAL A 72 -8.39 -11.83 5.37
C VAL A 72 -7.34 -10.73 5.29
N LEU A 73 -6.75 -10.42 6.44
CA LEU A 73 -5.70 -9.43 6.65
C LEU A 73 -4.43 -10.15 7.11
N LYS A 74 -3.31 -9.43 7.10
CA LYS A 74 -2.07 -9.86 7.76
C LYS A 74 -1.75 -8.93 8.91
N GLU A 75 -1.01 -9.44 9.90
CA GLU A 75 -0.31 -8.62 10.89
C GLU A 75 1.19 -8.88 10.75
N GLY A 76 1.97 -7.82 10.59
CA GLY A 76 3.42 -7.92 10.40
C GLY A 76 4.17 -6.71 10.95
N VAL A 77 5.49 -6.83 11.09
CA VAL A 77 6.34 -5.77 11.65
C VAL A 77 6.45 -4.57 10.70
N ARG A 78 6.35 -3.36 11.26
CA ARG A 78 6.54 -2.10 10.54
C ARG A 78 7.54 -1.21 11.30
N PRO A 79 8.85 -1.47 11.16
CA PRO A 79 9.90 -0.74 11.89
C PRO A 79 9.82 0.79 11.78
N PRO A 80 9.50 1.41 10.61
CA PRO A 80 9.36 2.86 10.52
C PRO A 80 8.28 3.45 11.44
N VAL A 81 7.22 2.68 11.71
CA VAL A 81 6.14 3.06 12.63
C VAL A 81 6.64 2.98 14.07
N TRP A 82 7.24 1.85 14.47
CA TRP A 82 7.80 1.69 15.81
C TRP A 82 8.85 2.75 16.16
N LEU A 83 9.75 3.06 15.22
CA LEU A 83 10.83 4.03 15.39
C LEU A 83 10.33 5.47 15.60
N ARG A 84 9.04 5.76 15.40
CA ARG A 84 8.43 7.04 15.80
C ARG A 84 8.62 7.32 17.29
N ARG A 85 8.67 6.27 18.13
CA ARG A 85 8.95 6.38 19.57
C ARG A 85 10.30 7.03 19.89
N CYS A 86 11.24 6.98 18.96
CA CYS A 86 12.60 7.48 19.11
C CYS A 86 12.78 8.89 18.51
N LYS A 87 11.72 9.50 17.96
CA LYS A 87 11.78 10.80 17.30
C LYS A 87 11.29 11.92 18.23
N ASP A 88 11.90 13.09 18.11
CA ASP A 88 11.37 14.32 18.68
C ASP A 88 10.24 14.84 17.79
N LEU A 89 9.03 14.33 18.04
CA LEU A 89 7.83 14.68 17.29
C LEU A 89 7.09 15.82 17.97
N ILE A 90 6.56 16.77 17.18
CA ILE A 90 5.68 17.83 17.67
C ILE A 90 4.50 17.26 18.48
N ARG A 91 3.96 16.11 18.06
CA ARG A 91 3.04 15.29 18.85
C ARG A 91 3.75 13.97 19.18
N PRO A 92 4.13 13.74 20.44
CA PRO A 92 4.75 12.49 20.85
C PRO A 92 3.87 11.28 20.54
N ASP A 93 4.50 10.16 20.19
CA ASP A 93 3.82 8.92 19.84
C ASP A 93 4.49 7.72 20.54
N PRO A 94 4.45 7.66 21.89
CA PRO A 94 5.10 6.59 22.64
C PRO A 94 4.43 5.22 22.45
N GLN A 95 3.23 5.19 21.87
CA GLN A 95 2.45 3.96 21.66
C GLN A 95 2.53 3.43 20.23
N ALA A 96 3.29 4.08 19.32
CA ALA A 96 3.43 3.64 17.94
C ALA A 96 3.75 2.13 17.85
N PRO A 97 2.90 1.31 17.22
CA PRO A 97 3.01 -0.14 17.37
C PRO A 97 4.20 -0.71 16.60
N LEU A 98 4.68 -1.89 17.02
CA LEU A 98 5.69 -2.63 16.27
C LEU A 98 5.09 -3.33 15.06
N CYS A 99 3.90 -3.90 15.22
CA CYS A 99 3.18 -4.59 14.15
C CYS A 99 1.95 -3.79 13.73
N LEU A 100 1.57 -3.91 12.46
CA LEU A 100 0.30 -3.39 11.95
C LEU A 100 -0.50 -4.52 11.32
N ILE A 101 -1.80 -4.50 11.58
CA ILE A 101 -2.77 -5.24 10.76
C ILE A 101 -2.98 -4.45 9.47
N GLU A 102 -2.97 -5.14 8.33
CA GLU A 102 -3.10 -4.53 7.02
C GLU A 102 -3.60 -5.53 5.96
N LEU A 103 -4.00 -5.02 4.80
CA LEU A 103 -4.21 -5.83 3.60
C LEU A 103 -2.93 -6.52 3.16
N VAL A 104 -3.10 -7.66 2.48
CA VAL A 104 -2.05 -8.25 1.67
C VAL A 104 -1.60 -7.24 0.62
N ALA A 105 -0.30 -7.02 0.49
CA ALA A 105 0.24 -6.06 -0.46
C ALA A 105 1.72 -6.27 -0.77
N GLY A 106 2.09 -5.98 -2.02
CA GLY A 106 3.47 -6.10 -2.48
C GLY A 106 3.85 -5.06 -3.53
N ILE A 107 5.16 -4.82 -3.63
CA ILE A 107 5.74 -3.94 -4.66
C ILE A 107 5.68 -4.63 -6.03
N LEU A 108 5.54 -3.84 -7.09
CA LEU A 108 5.66 -4.37 -8.45
C LEU A 108 7.15 -4.58 -8.78
N GLU A 109 7.50 -5.75 -9.30
CA GLU A 109 8.87 -6.12 -9.64
C GLU A 109 9.14 -6.10 -11.15
N PRO A 110 10.42 -6.14 -11.57
CA PRO A 110 10.80 -6.37 -12.97
C PRO A 110 10.25 -7.70 -13.51
N GLY A 111 9.05 -7.66 -14.12
CA GLY A 111 8.31 -8.83 -14.59
C GLY A 111 6.79 -8.66 -14.49
N ASP A 112 6.34 -7.73 -13.66
CA ASP A 112 4.92 -7.41 -13.48
C ASP A 112 4.40 -6.39 -14.49
N GLY A 113 5.11 -6.24 -15.61
CA GLY A 113 4.63 -5.45 -16.74
C GLY A 113 3.48 -6.14 -17.49
N GLY A 114 2.78 -5.33 -18.28
CA GLY A 114 1.72 -5.79 -19.17
C GLY A 114 0.33 -5.88 -18.51
N PRO A 115 -0.70 -6.26 -19.29
CA PRO A 115 -2.11 -6.16 -18.88
C PRO A 115 -2.44 -6.92 -17.59
N ASP A 116 -1.87 -8.12 -17.41
CA ASP A 116 -2.20 -9.00 -16.27
C ASP A 116 -1.16 -8.93 -15.14
N GLY A 117 -0.20 -8.01 -15.23
CA GLY A 117 0.92 -7.92 -14.29
C GLY A 117 0.49 -7.68 -12.84
N LEU A 118 -0.48 -6.77 -12.64
CA LEU A 118 -1.05 -6.49 -11.33
C LEU A 118 -1.70 -7.74 -10.70
N SER A 119 -2.48 -8.49 -11.48
CA SER A 119 -3.16 -9.69 -10.98
C SER A 119 -2.17 -10.81 -10.68
N ARG A 120 -1.11 -10.99 -11.48
CA ARG A 120 -0.05 -11.97 -11.19
C ARG A 120 0.66 -11.64 -9.88
N ARG A 121 1.04 -10.36 -9.68
CA ARG A 121 1.63 -9.91 -8.41
C ARG A 121 0.65 -10.13 -7.26
N GLY A 122 -0.60 -9.69 -7.40
CA GLY A 122 -1.61 -9.87 -6.36
C GLY A 122 -1.83 -11.33 -5.93
N ALA A 123 -1.80 -12.27 -6.89
CA ALA A 123 -1.90 -13.70 -6.59
C ALA A 123 -0.65 -14.22 -5.87
N ALA A 124 0.54 -13.77 -6.26
CA ALA A 124 1.78 -14.11 -5.58
C ALA A 124 1.78 -13.64 -4.11
N GLU A 125 1.40 -12.38 -3.87
CA GLU A 125 1.30 -11.80 -2.53
C GLU A 125 0.23 -12.51 -1.67
N ALA A 126 -0.93 -12.87 -2.24
CA ALA A 126 -1.98 -13.64 -1.55
C ALA A 126 -1.46 -14.98 -1.04
N ARG A 127 -0.63 -15.66 -1.84
CA ARG A 127 0.01 -16.92 -1.46
C ARG A 127 1.09 -16.71 -0.41
N GLU A 128 1.95 -15.71 -0.58
CA GLU A 128 3.10 -15.47 0.28
C GLU A 128 2.70 -14.95 1.66
N GLU A 129 1.76 -14.01 1.71
CA GLU A 129 1.38 -13.30 2.93
C GLU A 129 0.15 -13.89 3.63
N ALA A 130 -0.73 -14.58 2.91
CA ALA A 130 -1.97 -15.16 3.47
C ALA A 130 -2.13 -16.66 3.23
N GLY A 131 -1.21 -17.31 2.49
CA GLY A 131 -1.29 -18.74 2.18
C GLY A 131 -2.45 -19.10 1.25
N VAL A 132 -3.03 -18.11 0.55
CA VAL A 132 -4.17 -18.31 -0.35
C VAL A 132 -3.67 -18.49 -1.77
N GLU A 133 -3.99 -19.63 -2.37
CA GLU A 133 -3.72 -19.90 -3.78
C GLU A 133 -4.85 -19.31 -4.63
N LEU A 134 -4.49 -18.42 -5.55
CA LEU A 134 -5.41 -17.77 -6.51
C LEU A 134 -4.84 -17.85 -7.91
N SER A 135 -5.72 -18.04 -8.89
CA SER A 135 -5.43 -17.73 -10.28
C SER A 135 -5.52 -16.21 -10.50
N PRO A 136 -4.64 -15.59 -11.32
CA PRO A 136 -4.70 -14.15 -11.56
C PRO A 136 -6.05 -13.62 -12.06
N ASP A 137 -6.80 -14.44 -12.77
CA ASP A 137 -8.15 -14.18 -13.29
C ASP A 137 -9.25 -14.15 -12.22
N GLU A 138 -8.98 -14.61 -11.00
CA GLU A 138 -9.87 -14.44 -9.84
C GLU A 138 -9.77 -13.05 -9.20
N LEU A 139 -8.72 -12.29 -9.54
CA LEU A 139 -8.49 -10.95 -9.03
C LEU A 139 -9.07 -9.89 -9.96
N VAL A 140 -9.99 -9.11 -9.43
CA VAL A 140 -10.62 -8.00 -10.18
C VAL A 140 -10.23 -6.64 -9.59
N PRO A 141 -10.19 -5.56 -10.39
CA PRO A 141 -9.94 -4.21 -9.89
C PRO A 141 -10.97 -3.77 -8.84
N LEU A 142 -10.50 -3.13 -7.77
CA LEU A 142 -11.32 -2.55 -6.71
C LEU A 142 -11.20 -1.01 -6.73
N GLY A 143 -11.72 -0.41 -7.81
CA GLY A 143 -11.64 1.03 -8.06
C GLY A 143 -10.26 1.48 -8.56
N GLY A 144 -10.04 2.80 -8.59
CA GLY A 144 -8.80 3.40 -9.08
C GLY A 144 -7.64 3.40 -8.06
N PRO A 145 -6.40 3.57 -8.51
CA PRO A 145 -5.24 3.63 -7.63
C PRO A 145 -5.27 4.85 -6.68
N SER A 146 -4.41 4.85 -5.66
CA SER A 146 -4.20 5.98 -4.74
C SER A 146 -2.73 6.25 -4.47
N PHE A 147 -2.39 7.49 -4.14
CA PHE A 147 -1.05 7.88 -3.73
C PHE A 147 -1.03 8.03 -2.19
N PRO A 148 -0.29 7.19 -1.45
CA PRO A 148 -0.32 7.23 0.02
C PRO A 148 0.32 8.50 0.61
N THR A 149 1.38 9.00 -0.01
CA THR A 149 2.13 10.18 0.46
C THR A 149 2.52 11.10 -0.72
N PRO A 150 1.54 11.71 -1.42
CA PRO A 150 1.80 12.44 -2.68
C PRO A 150 2.63 13.72 -2.51
N GLY A 151 2.87 14.16 -1.27
CA GLY A 151 3.75 15.29 -0.97
C GLY A 151 5.23 14.93 -0.83
N ALA A 152 5.59 13.65 -0.80
CA ALA A 152 6.97 13.22 -0.55
C ALA A 152 7.42 11.96 -1.30
N ALA A 153 6.49 11.09 -1.72
CA ALA A 153 6.82 9.83 -2.40
C ALA A 153 6.07 9.72 -3.73
N ASP A 154 6.67 9.01 -4.67
CA ASP A 154 6.14 8.74 -6.01
C ASP A 154 5.32 7.44 -6.11
N GLU A 155 5.21 6.69 -5.00
CA GLU A 155 4.44 5.44 -4.93
C GLU A 155 2.96 5.61 -5.27
N ARG A 156 2.50 4.79 -6.22
CA ARG A 156 1.09 4.52 -6.47
C ARG A 156 0.71 3.12 -5.96
N VAL A 157 -0.45 3.01 -5.32
CA VAL A 157 -1.04 1.74 -4.88
C VAL A 157 -2.28 1.43 -5.69
N ASP A 158 -2.25 0.33 -6.44
CA ASP A 158 -3.38 -0.27 -7.13
C ASP A 158 -4.15 -1.24 -6.22
N PHE A 159 -5.46 -1.40 -6.42
CA PHE A 159 -6.31 -2.21 -5.54
C PHE A 159 -7.00 -3.33 -6.32
N LEU A 160 -6.86 -4.55 -5.83
CA LEU A 160 -7.54 -5.74 -6.34
C LEU A 160 -8.38 -6.40 -5.26
N VAL A 161 -9.25 -7.31 -5.67
CA VAL A 161 -10.09 -8.10 -4.77
C VAL A 161 -10.38 -9.48 -5.32
N ALA A 162 -10.44 -10.46 -4.41
CA ALA A 162 -10.90 -11.82 -4.70
C ALA A 162 -11.87 -12.28 -3.60
N GLU A 163 -12.97 -12.92 -4.02
CA GLU A 163 -13.85 -13.68 -3.12
C GLU A 163 -13.31 -15.11 -3.04
N LEU A 164 -13.05 -15.57 -1.82
CA LEU A 164 -12.58 -16.91 -1.54
C LEU A 164 -13.77 -17.84 -1.26
N PRO A 165 -13.65 -19.14 -1.59
CA PRO A 165 -14.70 -20.11 -1.31
C PRO A 165 -14.92 -20.37 0.19
N GLY A 166 -13.99 -19.93 1.05
CA GLY A 166 -14.04 -20.14 2.49
C GLY A 166 -12.86 -19.47 3.23
N PRO A 167 -12.66 -19.80 4.51
CA PRO A 167 -11.56 -19.24 5.28
C PRO A 167 -10.19 -19.66 4.73
N PRO A 168 -9.14 -18.84 4.93
CA PRO A 168 -7.79 -19.16 4.50
C PRO A 168 -7.24 -20.38 5.26
N PRO A 169 -6.19 -21.05 4.76
CA PRO A 169 -5.54 -22.15 5.47
C PRO A 169 -5.06 -21.74 6.87
N ALA A 170 -5.18 -22.66 7.84
CA ALA A 170 -4.69 -22.43 9.20
C ALA A 170 -3.14 -22.46 9.31
N ALA A 171 -2.47 -23.04 8.31
CA ALA A 171 -1.01 -23.10 8.27
C ALA A 171 -0.44 -21.70 8.09
N ARG A 172 0.65 -21.41 8.79
CA ARG A 172 1.34 -20.12 8.67
C ARG A 172 1.87 -19.96 7.23
N PRO A 173 1.64 -18.80 6.59
CA PRO A 173 2.19 -18.51 5.27
C PRO A 173 3.72 -18.63 5.26
N ARG A 174 4.28 -19.02 4.12
CA ARG A 174 5.74 -19.19 3.98
C ARG A 174 6.47 -17.85 3.92
N GLY A 175 5.82 -16.81 3.40
CA GLY A 175 6.44 -15.55 3.03
C GLY A 175 7.37 -15.64 1.82
N ASP A 176 7.94 -14.50 1.46
CA ASP A 176 8.96 -14.29 0.42
C ASP A 176 10.39 -14.68 0.88
N GLY A 177 10.54 -15.01 2.17
CA GLY A 177 11.81 -15.35 2.82
C GLY A 177 12.57 -14.17 3.41
N SER A 178 12.01 -12.95 3.33
CA SER A 178 12.57 -11.76 3.94
C SER A 178 12.39 -11.76 5.46
N ALA A 179 13.33 -11.13 6.16
CA ALA A 179 13.27 -11.00 7.61
C ALA A 179 12.08 -10.15 8.10
N MET A 180 11.54 -9.28 7.24
CA MET A 180 10.37 -8.46 7.55
C MET A 180 9.07 -9.26 7.59
N GLU A 181 9.05 -10.43 6.98
CA GLU A 181 7.88 -11.31 6.99
C GLU A 181 7.93 -12.37 8.10
N HIS A 182 9.06 -12.49 8.79
CA HIS A 182 9.17 -13.31 9.98
C HIS A 182 8.23 -12.80 11.09
N GLY A 183 7.48 -13.72 11.70
CA GLY A 183 6.43 -13.39 12.66
C GLY A 183 5.09 -12.96 12.06
N THR A 184 4.96 -12.80 10.73
CA THR A 184 3.66 -12.46 10.11
C THR A 184 2.59 -13.52 10.42
N THR A 185 1.38 -13.05 10.75
CA THR A 185 0.20 -13.88 11.03
C THR A 185 -0.99 -13.43 10.20
N VAL A 186 -1.88 -14.37 9.86
CA VAL A 186 -3.15 -14.08 9.20
C VAL A 186 -4.20 -13.67 10.25
N VAL A 187 -4.93 -12.60 9.98
CA VAL A 187 -6.00 -12.07 10.83
C VAL A 187 -7.30 -12.07 10.04
N VAL A 188 -8.32 -12.76 10.55
CA VAL A 188 -9.66 -12.78 9.95
C VAL A 188 -10.62 -11.97 10.81
N LEU A 189 -11.32 -11.02 10.20
CA LEU A 189 -12.29 -10.15 10.86
C LEU A 189 -13.58 -10.06 10.05
N ASP A 190 -14.70 -9.84 10.72
CA ASP A 190 -15.90 -9.34 10.05
C ASP A 190 -15.59 -7.99 9.39
N LEU A 191 -16.09 -7.76 8.16
CA LEU A 191 -15.78 -6.57 7.38
C LEU A 191 -16.15 -5.28 8.14
N GLU A 192 -17.31 -5.25 8.79
CA GLU A 192 -17.76 -4.09 9.57
C GLU A 192 -16.85 -3.78 10.76
N GLU A 193 -16.40 -4.82 11.48
CA GLU A 193 -15.45 -4.66 12.59
C GLU A 193 -14.09 -4.20 12.10
N ALA A 194 -13.61 -4.72 10.96
CA ALA A 194 -12.35 -4.28 10.36
C ALA A 194 -12.41 -2.78 9.97
N ILE A 195 -13.51 -2.32 9.37
CA ILE A 195 -13.72 -0.90 9.05
C ILE A 195 -13.81 -0.05 10.33
N ALA A 196 -14.53 -0.53 11.36
CA ALA A 196 -14.62 0.17 12.63
C ALA A 196 -13.23 0.34 13.28
N ARG A 197 -12.38 -0.69 13.22
CA ARG A 197 -10.99 -0.65 13.68
C ARG A 197 -10.12 0.33 12.89
N CYS A 198 -10.35 0.49 11.59
CA CYS A 198 -9.65 1.53 10.82
C CYS A 198 -10.01 2.92 11.35
N ARG A 199 -11.32 3.17 11.50
CA ARG A 199 -11.85 4.48 11.91
C ARG A 199 -11.44 4.89 13.33
N ASP A 200 -11.32 3.93 14.25
CA ASP A 200 -10.91 4.20 15.63
C ASP A 200 -9.39 4.09 15.87
N GLY A 201 -8.61 3.80 14.83
CA GLY A 201 -7.15 3.76 14.88
C GLY A 201 -6.55 2.45 15.38
N ARG A 202 -7.35 1.41 15.65
CA ARG A 202 -6.84 0.04 15.92
C ARG A 202 -6.21 -0.61 14.68
N ILE A 203 -6.59 -0.18 13.46
CA ILE A 203 -5.94 -0.53 12.18
C ILE A 203 -5.54 0.77 11.45
N PRO A 204 -4.41 1.39 11.81
CA PRO A 204 -4.03 2.70 11.28
C PRO A 204 -3.27 2.60 9.94
N ASP A 205 -3.82 1.86 8.97
CA ASP A 205 -3.22 1.66 7.64
C ASP A 205 -4.13 2.16 6.51
N MET A 206 -3.66 3.16 5.75
CA MET A 206 -4.48 3.89 4.77
C MET A 206 -5.00 2.99 3.64
N LYS A 207 -4.13 2.15 3.05
CA LYS A 207 -4.55 1.24 1.98
C LYS A 207 -5.59 0.24 2.49
N THR A 208 -5.48 -0.19 3.74
CA THR A 208 -6.46 -1.08 4.36
C THR A 208 -7.82 -0.42 4.50
N GLU A 209 -7.90 0.78 5.06
CA GLU A 209 -9.18 1.48 5.19
C GLU A 209 -9.85 1.74 3.81
N ILE A 210 -9.06 2.12 2.81
CA ILE A 210 -9.55 2.35 1.43
C ILE A 210 -10.10 1.04 0.84
N GLY A 211 -9.32 -0.04 0.86
CA GLY A 211 -9.72 -1.32 0.29
C GLY A 211 -10.96 -1.90 0.96
N LEU A 212 -11.04 -1.87 2.29
CA LEU A 212 -12.19 -2.37 3.03
C LEU A 212 -13.46 -1.54 2.77
N THR A 213 -13.34 -0.21 2.74
CA THR A 213 -14.49 0.67 2.46
C THR A 213 -15.01 0.47 1.04
N ARG A 214 -14.11 0.28 0.06
CA ARG A 214 -14.50 -0.02 -1.33
C ARG A 214 -15.13 -1.40 -1.47
N LEU A 215 -14.65 -2.42 -0.74
CA LEU A 215 -15.31 -3.72 -0.69
C LEU A 215 -16.73 -3.58 -0.15
N ALA A 216 -16.92 -2.86 0.96
CA ALA A 216 -18.25 -2.64 1.54
C ALA A 216 -19.20 -1.95 0.55
N ALA A 217 -18.74 -0.91 -0.14
CA ALA A 217 -19.53 -0.21 -1.16
C ALA A 217 -19.91 -1.14 -2.34
N ARG A 218 -18.96 -1.95 -2.84
CA ARG A 218 -19.25 -2.93 -3.90
C ARG A 218 -20.25 -4.00 -3.47
N LEU A 219 -20.17 -4.48 -2.22
CA LEU A 219 -21.13 -5.45 -1.68
C LEU A 219 -22.53 -4.84 -1.46
N ALA A 220 -22.62 -3.52 -1.28
CA ALA A 220 -23.88 -2.78 -1.24
C ALA A 220 -24.46 -2.48 -2.64
N GLY A 221 -23.67 -2.66 -3.71
CA GLY A 221 -24.06 -2.35 -5.09
C GLY A 221 -23.75 -0.91 -5.54
N ASP A 222 -22.88 -0.20 -4.81
CA ASP A 222 -22.57 1.22 -5.04
C ASP A 222 -21.35 1.46 -5.96
N VAL A 223 -20.67 0.40 -6.42
CA VAL A 223 -19.42 0.44 -7.22
C VAL A 223 -19.45 -0.60 -8.32
#